data_AF-A0AA40VYQ4-F1
#
_entry.id   AF-A0AA40VYQ4-F1
#
_cell.length_a   1.000
_cell.length_b   1.000
_cell.length_c   1.000
_cell.angle_alpha   90.00
_cell.angle_beta   90.00
_cell.angle_gamma   90.00
#
_symmetry.space_group_name_H-M   'P 1'
#
loop_
_entity.id
_entity.type
_entity.pdbx_description
1 polymer ?
#
loop_
_entity_poly.entity_id
_entity_poly.type
_entity_poly.pdbx_seq_one_letter_code
_entity_poly.pdbx_strand_id
1 'polypeptide(L)'
;MTGRTLNQSELDFFHSEGYLRLSGAHSKRCLTPLRERILRELSRLKVWAGGKSLGSSLNNLAPFQQIAKLSSMVKIADLDETLNTAEIRNAIAGLTGRAPQPGQGTQPLLSLPHQGPWSLRSLNWHVDLAAKSGAEVPGIQVFYLIDDVIEHGGATLALARSHRVAGVAAGRLRGSLKTPGDLEAVLSASDTKIIEMSGRAGDVFLMDMRVLHTPSVNSSSRIRMMATTRFSLRASG
;
A
#
# COMPACT_ATOMS: atom_id res chain seq x y z
N MET A 1 24.54 7.60 -7.38
CA MET A 1 23.65 8.11 -6.33
C MET A 1 23.95 7.32 -5.07
N THR A 2 24.50 7.98 -4.06
CA THR A 2 24.74 7.42 -2.73
C THR A 2 23.40 7.02 -2.14
N GLY A 3 23.24 5.75 -1.77
CA GLY A 3 21.98 5.24 -1.20
C GLY A 3 21.62 6.00 0.07
N ARG A 4 20.33 6.27 0.28
CA ARG A 4 19.82 6.85 1.52
C ARG A 4 20.15 5.93 2.70
N THR A 5 20.90 6.46 3.68
CA THR A 5 21.09 5.80 4.97
C THR A 5 19.96 6.21 5.90
N LEU A 6 19.30 5.23 6.52
CA LEU A 6 18.25 5.49 7.51
C LEU A 6 18.89 5.90 8.84
N ASN A 7 18.34 6.92 9.48
CA ASN A 7 18.77 7.35 10.81
C ASN A 7 18.05 6.55 11.92
N GLN A 8 18.56 6.63 13.14
CA GLN A 8 18.00 5.89 14.28
C GLN A 8 16.51 6.19 14.52
N SER A 9 16.09 7.44 14.36
CA SER A 9 14.68 7.83 14.56
C SER A 9 13.75 7.19 13.51
N GLU A 10 14.21 7.01 12.27
CA GLU A 10 13.46 6.28 11.23
C GLU A 10 13.36 4.78 11.54
N LEU A 11 14.44 4.18 12.06
CA LEU A 11 14.44 2.78 12.50
C LEU A 11 13.46 2.58 13.66
N ASP A 12 13.58 3.41 14.70
CA ASP A 12 12.72 3.36 15.89
C ASP A 12 11.25 3.56 15.52
N PHE A 13 10.98 4.52 14.62
CA PHE A 13 9.64 4.76 14.10
C PHE A 13 9.09 3.53 13.38
N PHE A 14 9.85 2.92 12.48
CA PHE A 14 9.40 1.72 11.77
C PHE A 14 9.10 0.57 12.73
N HIS A 15 9.97 0.32 13.71
CA HIS A 15 9.75 -0.76 14.68
C HIS A 15 8.56 -0.49 15.60
N SER A 16 8.35 0.76 16.02
CA SER A 16 7.20 1.17 16.84
C SER A 16 5.89 1.09 16.06
N GLU A 17 5.85 1.69 14.88
CA GLU A 17 4.63 2.00 14.13
C GLU A 17 4.28 0.94 13.07
N GLY A 18 5.26 0.14 12.63
CA GLY A 18 5.10 -0.90 11.62
C GLY A 18 5.15 -0.39 10.18
N TYR A 19 5.46 0.90 9.98
CA TYR A 19 5.62 1.50 8.66
C TYR A 19 6.64 2.63 8.67
N LEU A 20 7.14 3.00 7.49
CA LEU A 20 8.01 4.16 7.27
C LEU A 20 7.70 4.78 5.90
N ARG A 21 7.56 6.11 5.85
CA ARG A 21 7.45 6.85 4.59
C ARG A 21 8.80 7.39 4.16
N LEU A 22 9.21 7.01 2.95
CA LEU A 22 10.35 7.58 2.23
C LEU A 22 9.84 8.66 1.27
N SER A 23 9.86 9.91 1.72
CA SER A 23 9.41 11.03 0.90
C SER A 23 10.31 11.23 -0.33
N GLY A 24 9.70 11.32 -1.52
CA GLY A 24 10.39 11.60 -2.77
C GLY A 24 11.45 10.58 -3.20
N ALA A 25 11.33 9.32 -2.76
CA ALA A 25 12.28 8.25 -3.10
C ALA A 25 12.38 7.97 -4.61
N HIS A 26 11.31 8.25 -5.37
CA HIS A 26 11.39 8.33 -6.83
C HIS A 26 11.22 9.76 -7.32
N SER A 27 12.05 10.15 -8.29
CA SER A 27 11.89 11.43 -8.96
C SER A 27 10.66 11.44 -9.87
N LYS A 28 10.00 12.60 -9.99
CA LYS A 28 8.92 12.81 -10.96
C LYS A 28 9.36 12.48 -12.39
N ARG A 29 10.62 12.75 -12.74
CA ARG A 29 11.19 12.43 -14.05
C ARG A 29 11.10 10.93 -14.37
N CYS A 30 11.31 10.07 -13.38
CA CYS A 30 11.19 8.62 -13.51
C CYS A 30 9.72 8.16 -13.58
N LEU A 31 8.85 8.78 -12.77
CA LEU A 31 7.46 8.35 -12.66
C LEU A 31 6.52 8.89 -13.73
N THR A 32 6.79 10.05 -14.34
CA THR A 32 5.93 10.62 -15.38
C THR A 32 5.72 9.66 -16.57
N PRO A 33 6.76 9.05 -17.16
CA PRO A 33 6.57 8.06 -18.23
C PRO A 33 5.75 6.84 -17.78
N LEU A 34 5.92 6.39 -16.53
CA LEU A 34 5.18 5.28 -15.96
C LEU A 34 3.69 5.62 -15.83
N ARG A 35 3.38 6.79 -15.27
CA ARG A 35 2.01 7.34 -15.16
C ARG A 35 1.33 7.43 -16.52
N GLU A 36 2.03 7.94 -17.53
CA GLU A 36 1.48 8.06 -18.88
C GLU A 36 1.21 6.70 -19.53
N ARG A 37 2.07 5.69 -19.30
CA ARG A 37 1.82 4.31 -19.76
C ARG A 37 0.55 3.75 -19.13
N ILE A 38 0.33 3.96 -17.82
CA ILE A 38 -0.90 3.55 -17.15
C ILE A 38 -2.13 4.21 -17.79
N LEU A 39 -2.07 5.52 -18.03
CA LEU A 39 -3.17 6.26 -18.67
C LEU A 39 -3.47 5.76 -20.09
N ARG A 40 -2.42 5.49 -20.89
CA ARG A 40 -2.58 4.90 -22.22
C ARG A 40 -3.22 3.52 -22.17
N GLU A 41 -2.80 2.70 -21.20
CA GLU A 41 -3.35 1.35 -21.03
C GLU A 41 -4.82 1.38 -20.58
N LEU A 42 -5.18 2.27 -19.65
CA LEU A 42 -6.57 2.48 -19.26
C LEU A 42 -7.46 2.96 -20.42
N SER A 43 -6.93 3.80 -21.29
CA SER A 43 -7.60 4.25 -22.51
C SER A 43 -7.77 3.11 -23.53
N ARG A 44 -6.71 2.31 -23.74
CA ARG A 44 -6.74 1.11 -24.61
C ARG A 44 -7.79 0.11 -24.14
N LEU A 45 -7.91 -0.09 -22.83
CA LEU A 45 -8.91 -0.96 -22.20
C LEU A 45 -10.33 -0.36 -22.19
N LYS A 46 -10.51 0.88 -22.69
CA LYS A 46 -11.77 1.62 -22.68
C LYS A 46 -12.37 1.73 -21.27
N VAL A 47 -11.53 1.83 -20.24
CA VAL A 47 -11.94 2.03 -18.85
C VAL A 47 -11.97 3.52 -18.52
N TRP A 48 -11.01 4.28 -19.04
CA TRP A 48 -10.88 5.70 -18.77
C TRP A 48 -10.25 6.44 -19.95
N ALA A 49 -10.87 7.52 -20.41
CA ALA A 49 -10.29 8.42 -21.39
C ALA A 49 -10.76 9.86 -21.14
N GLY A 50 -9.86 10.83 -21.34
CA GLY A 50 -10.22 12.25 -21.33
C GLY A 50 -10.90 12.74 -20.04
N GLY A 51 -10.54 12.19 -18.88
CA GLY A 51 -11.12 12.61 -17.60
C GLY A 51 -12.47 11.96 -17.25
N LYS A 52 -12.93 10.98 -18.03
CA LYS A 52 -14.20 10.29 -17.81
C LYS A 52 -14.00 8.78 -17.71
N SER A 53 -14.73 8.16 -16.78
CA SER A 53 -14.89 6.71 -16.75
C SER A 53 -15.71 6.32 -17.98
N LEU A 54 -15.15 5.47 -18.81
CA LEU A 54 -15.87 4.91 -19.94
C LEU A 54 -16.59 3.65 -19.44
N GLY A 55 -17.88 3.56 -19.75
CA GLY A 55 -18.85 2.63 -19.15
C GLY A 55 -18.23 1.26 -18.87
N SER A 56 -18.20 0.87 -17.59
CA SER A 56 -17.51 -0.34 -17.19
C SER A 56 -18.38 -1.20 -16.28
N SER A 57 -18.34 -2.51 -16.55
CA SER A 57 -18.86 -3.57 -15.67
C SER A 57 -18.27 -3.56 -14.26
N LEU A 58 -17.31 -2.65 -13.97
CA LEU A 58 -16.70 -2.48 -12.66
C LEU A 58 -17.62 -1.75 -11.69
N ASN A 59 -18.53 -0.90 -12.16
CA ASN A 59 -19.39 -0.09 -11.27
C ASN A 59 -20.32 -0.95 -10.39
N ASN A 60 -20.64 -2.18 -10.82
CA ASN A 60 -21.46 -3.12 -10.07
C ASN A 60 -20.67 -3.90 -9.01
N LEU A 61 -19.34 -3.75 -8.98
CA LEU A 61 -18.46 -4.44 -8.03
C LEU A 61 -18.22 -3.56 -6.80
N ALA A 62 -17.98 -4.21 -5.66
CA ALA A 62 -17.51 -3.50 -4.47
C ALA A 62 -16.15 -2.84 -4.75
N PRO A 63 -15.79 -1.71 -4.09
CA PRO A 63 -14.56 -0.97 -4.38
C PRO A 63 -13.28 -1.82 -4.39
N PHE A 64 -13.13 -2.77 -3.46
CA PHE A 64 -11.97 -3.66 -3.43
C PHE A 64 -11.88 -4.60 -4.65
N GLN A 65 -13.02 -5.06 -5.16
CA GLN A 65 -13.10 -5.91 -6.35
C GLN A 65 -12.81 -5.10 -7.61
N GLN A 66 -13.25 -3.84 -7.66
CA GLN A 66 -12.88 -2.93 -8.75
C GLN A 66 -11.35 -2.76 -8.81
N ILE A 67 -10.71 -2.54 -7.66
CA ILE A 67 -9.24 -2.39 -7.58
C ILE A 67 -8.54 -3.64 -8.05
N ALA A 68 -8.91 -4.81 -7.53
CA ALA A 68 -8.31 -6.08 -7.91
C ALA A 68 -8.46 -6.36 -9.41
N LYS A 69 -9.68 -6.18 -9.95
CA LYS A 69 -9.97 -6.41 -11.36
C LYS A 69 -9.22 -5.43 -12.25
N LEU A 70 -9.28 -4.13 -11.97
CA LEU A 70 -8.57 -3.11 -12.75
C LEU A 70 -7.06 -3.33 -12.75
N SER A 71 -6.50 -3.62 -11.58
CA SER A 71 -5.06 -3.89 -11.41
C SER A 71 -4.62 -5.16 -12.15
N SER A 72 -5.47 -6.19 -12.22
CA SER A 72 -5.17 -7.41 -12.99
C SER A 72 -5.16 -7.17 -14.51
N MET A 73 -6.00 -6.25 -15.00
CA MET A 73 -6.17 -5.94 -16.42
C MET A 73 -5.06 -5.04 -16.96
N VAL A 74 -4.55 -4.12 -16.15
CA VAL A 74 -3.50 -3.18 -16.54
C VAL A 74 -2.14 -3.88 -16.49
N LYS A 75 -1.51 -4.07 -17.65
CA LYS A 75 -0.17 -4.66 -17.77
C LYS A 75 0.83 -3.57 -18.10
N ILE A 76 1.83 -3.39 -17.25
CA ILE A 76 2.87 -2.39 -17.43
C ILE A 76 4.22 -3.09 -17.46
N ALA A 77 4.88 -3.05 -18.62
CA ALA A 77 6.25 -3.52 -18.76
C ALA A 77 7.18 -2.75 -17.81
N ASP A 78 8.19 -3.44 -17.30
CA ASP A 78 9.28 -2.88 -16.50
C ASP A 78 8.84 -2.20 -15.19
N LEU A 79 7.61 -2.46 -14.72
CA LEU A 79 7.08 -1.90 -13.47
C LEU A 79 7.99 -2.27 -12.29
N ASP A 80 8.46 -3.51 -12.27
CA ASP A 80 9.34 -4.03 -11.22
C ASP A 80 10.70 -3.34 -11.22
N GLU A 81 11.36 -3.29 -12.37
CA GLU A 81 12.66 -2.63 -12.54
C GLU A 81 12.60 -1.13 -12.22
N THR A 82 11.51 -0.47 -12.63
CA THR A 82 11.32 0.98 -12.41
C THR A 82 11.19 1.31 -10.92
N LEU A 83 10.46 0.50 -10.16
CA LEU A 83 10.06 0.81 -8.79
C LEU A 83 10.97 0.18 -7.73
N ASN A 84 11.42 -1.06 -7.95
CA ASN A 84 12.31 -1.74 -7.02
C ASN A 84 13.77 -1.32 -7.26
N THR A 85 14.11 -0.05 -7.04
CA THR A 85 15.49 0.43 -7.24
C THR A 85 16.44 -0.13 -6.18
N ALA A 86 17.75 0.01 -6.42
CA ALA A 86 18.76 -0.32 -5.42
C ALA A 86 18.58 0.49 -4.12
N GLU A 87 18.12 1.75 -4.22
CA GLU A 87 17.82 2.58 -3.05
C GLU A 87 16.73 1.97 -2.19
N ILE A 88 15.64 1.48 -2.78
CA ILE A 88 14.55 0.82 -2.04
C ILE A 88 15.04 -0.47 -1.38
N ARG A 89 15.79 -1.30 -2.11
CA ARG A 89 16.36 -2.53 -1.55
C ARG A 89 17.32 -2.24 -0.40
N ASN A 90 18.15 -1.21 -0.52
CA ASN A 90 19.08 -0.79 0.52
C ASN A 90 18.35 -0.21 1.73
N ALA A 91 17.26 0.55 1.53
CA ALA A 91 16.43 1.03 2.62
C ALA A 91 15.79 -0.12 3.40
N ILE A 92 15.27 -1.14 2.71
CA ILE A 92 14.75 -2.36 3.35
C ILE A 92 15.86 -3.08 4.11
N ALA A 93 17.03 -3.26 3.50
CA ALA A 93 18.17 -3.90 4.17
C ALA A 93 18.64 -3.12 5.40
N GLY A 94 18.63 -1.78 5.35
CA GLY A 94 18.91 -0.90 6.48
C GLY A 94 17.88 -1.00 7.59
N LEU A 95 16.58 -1.15 7.25
CA LEU A 95 15.51 -1.34 8.24
C LEU A 95 15.62 -2.67 8.98
N THR A 96 16.00 -3.73 8.28
CA THR A 96 15.82 -5.10 8.80
C THR A 96 17.11 -5.87 9.01
N GLY A 97 18.26 -5.28 8.67
CA GLY A 97 19.58 -5.93 8.70
C GLY A 97 19.74 -7.09 7.71
N ARG A 98 18.84 -7.23 6.73
CA ARG A 98 18.74 -8.40 5.84
C ARG A 98 18.48 -8.00 4.40
N ALA A 99 19.16 -8.65 3.46
CA ALA A 99 18.92 -8.42 2.05
C ALA A 99 17.50 -8.88 1.65
N PRO A 100 16.67 -8.00 1.05
CA PRO A 100 15.33 -8.36 0.62
C PRO A 100 15.33 -9.27 -0.61
N GLN A 101 14.50 -10.32 -0.57
CA GLN A 101 14.24 -11.19 -1.71
C GLN A 101 12.90 -10.82 -2.35
N PRO A 102 12.85 -10.54 -3.66
CA PRO A 102 11.60 -10.18 -4.33
C PRO A 102 10.61 -11.36 -4.29
N GLY A 103 9.34 -11.06 -4.01
CA GLY A 103 8.25 -12.03 -4.04
C GLY A 103 7.66 -12.21 -5.44
N GLN A 104 6.32 -12.12 -5.55
CA GLN A 104 5.55 -12.34 -6.78
C GLN A 104 5.61 -11.16 -7.80
N GLY A 105 6.67 -10.35 -7.75
CA GLY A 105 6.82 -9.13 -8.55
C GLY A 105 5.91 -7.98 -8.12
N THR A 106 6.11 -6.83 -8.76
CA THR A 106 5.36 -5.59 -8.50
C THR A 106 3.98 -5.61 -9.15
N GLN A 107 2.96 -5.25 -8.37
CA GLN A 107 1.56 -5.21 -8.81
C GLN A 107 1.04 -3.78 -8.83
N PRO A 108 0.36 -3.33 -9.90
CA PRO A 108 -0.35 -2.06 -9.86
C PRO A 108 -1.49 -2.12 -8.83
N LEU A 109 -1.84 -0.97 -8.27
CA LEU A 109 -2.97 -0.77 -7.36
C LEU A 109 -3.73 0.46 -7.84
N LEU A 110 -4.77 0.22 -8.65
CA LEU A 110 -5.52 1.27 -9.33
C LEU A 110 -6.96 1.33 -8.83
N SER A 111 -7.47 2.54 -8.59
CA SER A 111 -8.91 2.78 -8.43
C SER A 111 -9.34 3.97 -9.26
N LEU A 112 -10.48 3.83 -9.93
CA LEU A 112 -11.13 4.94 -10.63
C LEU A 112 -11.62 5.99 -9.63
N PRO A 113 -11.86 7.23 -10.07
CA PRO A 113 -12.51 8.26 -9.25
C PRO A 113 -13.93 7.86 -8.83
N HIS A 114 -14.46 8.55 -7.83
CA HIS A 114 -15.89 8.52 -7.47
C HIS A 114 -16.44 7.10 -7.19
N GLN A 115 -15.69 6.26 -6.48
CA GLN A 115 -16.16 4.92 -6.09
C GLN A 115 -17.27 4.91 -5.02
N GLY A 116 -17.60 6.09 -4.48
CA GLY A 116 -18.60 6.27 -3.43
C GLY A 116 -18.11 7.25 -2.35
N PRO A 117 -18.91 7.46 -1.29
CA PRO A 117 -18.47 8.22 -0.13
C PRO A 117 -17.35 7.50 0.62
N TRP A 118 -16.44 8.26 1.22
CA TRP A 118 -15.37 7.70 2.03
C TRP A 118 -15.95 7.04 3.27
N SER A 119 -15.47 5.85 3.60
CA SER A 119 -15.95 5.07 4.73
C SER A 119 -14.91 4.04 5.17
N LEU A 120 -14.89 3.78 6.47
CA LEU A 120 -14.11 2.69 7.09
C LEU A 120 -14.92 1.39 7.18
N ARG A 121 -16.20 1.42 6.79
CA ARG A 121 -17.10 0.27 6.83
C ARG A 121 -16.90 -0.62 5.61
N SER A 122 -17.11 -1.92 5.81
CA SER A 122 -17.08 -2.93 4.74
C SER A 122 -15.75 -2.98 3.96
N LEU A 123 -14.66 -2.55 4.58
CA LEU A 123 -13.32 -2.68 4.03
C LEU A 123 -12.75 -4.07 4.32
N ASN A 124 -11.93 -4.58 3.41
CA ASN A 124 -11.31 -5.89 3.55
C ASN A 124 -9.97 -5.79 4.30
N TRP A 125 -10.04 -5.66 5.63
CA TRP A 125 -8.87 -5.62 6.50
C TRP A 125 -8.16 -6.97 6.57
N HIS A 126 -6.86 -6.98 6.26
CA HIS A 126 -6.05 -8.19 6.24
C HIS A 126 -4.59 -7.89 6.63
N VAL A 127 -3.84 -8.96 6.87
CA VAL A 127 -2.37 -8.93 6.96
C VAL A 127 -1.83 -9.80 5.82
N ASP A 128 -0.63 -9.50 5.35
CA ASP A 128 0.04 -10.37 4.38
C ASP A 128 0.62 -11.62 5.05
N LEU A 129 1.12 -11.47 6.27
CA LEU A 129 1.65 -12.57 7.08
C LEU A 129 1.06 -12.53 8.50
N ALA A 130 0.68 -13.70 9.00
CA ALA A 130 0.26 -13.82 10.39
C ALA A 130 1.42 -13.48 11.34
N ALA A 131 1.16 -12.66 12.35
CA ALA A 131 2.13 -12.37 13.40
C ALA A 131 2.46 -13.66 14.18
N LYS A 132 3.76 -13.96 14.30
CA LYS A 132 4.30 -14.95 15.23
C LYS A 132 5.00 -14.20 16.37
N SER A 133 4.85 -14.68 17.62
CA SER A 133 5.48 -14.06 18.79
C SER A 133 7.00 -13.97 18.65
N GLY A 134 7.58 -12.85 19.09
CA GLY A 134 9.03 -12.66 19.23
C GLY A 134 9.83 -12.54 17.92
N ALA A 135 9.18 -12.46 16.76
CA ALA A 135 9.87 -12.60 15.48
C ALA A 135 10.41 -11.28 14.91
N GLU A 136 11.63 -11.37 14.37
CA GLU A 136 12.19 -10.49 13.34
C GLU A 136 11.14 -10.12 12.29
N VAL A 137 11.32 -8.97 11.65
CA VAL A 137 10.47 -8.54 10.53
C VAL A 137 10.52 -9.62 9.44
N PRO A 138 9.39 -10.29 9.12
CA PRO A 138 9.40 -11.44 8.22
C PRO A 138 9.47 -11.05 6.74
N GLY A 139 9.05 -9.83 6.44
CA GLY A 139 8.97 -9.28 5.10
C GLY A 139 8.46 -7.85 5.14
N ILE A 140 8.73 -7.12 4.05
CA ILE A 140 8.27 -5.74 3.83
C ILE A 140 7.33 -5.73 2.64
N GLN A 141 6.15 -5.15 2.82
CA GLN A 141 5.31 -4.71 1.71
C GLN A 141 5.61 -3.24 1.43
N VAL A 142 5.99 -2.97 0.19
CA VAL A 142 6.28 -1.63 -0.30
C VAL A 142 5.06 -1.10 -1.04
N PHE A 143 4.70 0.17 -0.84
CA PHE A 143 3.70 0.89 -1.62
C PHE A 143 4.33 2.11 -2.28
N TYR A 144 4.24 2.17 -3.60
CA TYR A 144 4.78 3.26 -4.42
C TYR A 144 3.65 4.19 -4.85
N LEU A 145 3.79 5.50 -4.61
CA LEU A 145 2.88 6.51 -5.17
C LEU A 145 3.37 6.92 -6.56
N ILE A 146 2.69 6.43 -7.61
CA ILE A 146 3.05 6.71 -9.01
C ILE A 146 2.52 8.09 -9.44
N ASP A 147 1.37 8.50 -8.90
CA ASP A 147 0.83 9.87 -8.99
C ASP A 147 0.57 10.38 -7.57
N ASP A 148 0.24 11.67 -7.44
CA ASP A 148 -0.23 12.21 -6.17
C ASP A 148 -1.51 11.48 -5.73
N VAL A 149 -1.53 11.05 -4.46
CA VAL A 149 -2.69 10.41 -3.83
C VAL A 149 -3.11 11.31 -2.69
N ILE A 150 -4.26 11.96 -2.83
CA ILE A 150 -4.83 12.81 -1.79
C ILE A 150 -5.50 11.97 -0.70
N GLU A 151 -5.73 12.57 0.46
CA GLU A 151 -6.58 11.97 1.51
C GLU A 151 -7.96 11.62 0.94
N HIS A 152 -8.47 10.46 1.33
CA HIS A 152 -9.69 9.85 0.80
C HIS A 152 -9.65 9.57 -0.72
N GLY A 153 -8.46 9.67 -1.33
CA GLY A 153 -8.17 9.39 -2.73
C GLY A 153 -7.98 7.91 -3.02
N GLY A 154 -8.41 7.04 -2.11
CA GLY A 154 -8.30 5.59 -2.27
C GLY A 154 -6.94 5.05 -1.87
N ALA A 155 -6.11 5.73 -1.06
CA ALA A 155 -4.83 5.16 -0.68
C ALA A 155 -4.99 3.85 0.13
N THR A 156 -3.90 3.11 0.32
CA THR A 156 -3.88 2.03 1.32
C THR A 156 -4.05 2.65 2.71
N LEU A 157 -5.00 2.14 3.48
CA LEU A 157 -5.10 2.38 4.92
C LEU A 157 -4.33 1.30 5.65
N ALA A 158 -3.64 1.68 6.72
CA ALA A 158 -3.01 0.74 7.64
C ALA A 158 -3.35 1.09 9.09
N LEU A 159 -3.35 0.08 9.95
CA LEU A 159 -3.38 0.26 11.39
C LEU A 159 -1.96 0.25 11.92
N ALA A 160 -1.39 1.42 12.14
CA ALA A 160 -0.08 1.52 12.77
C ALA A 160 -0.10 0.78 14.12
N ARG A 161 1.03 0.16 14.45
CA ARG A 161 1.27 -0.69 15.64
C ARG A 161 0.55 -2.04 15.66
N SER A 162 -0.32 -2.33 14.69
CA SER A 162 -1.08 -3.60 14.68
C SER A 162 -0.21 -4.86 14.52
N HIS A 163 1.02 -4.74 14.01
CA HIS A 163 2.00 -5.83 13.95
C HIS A 163 2.44 -6.33 15.35
N ARG A 164 2.25 -5.50 16.38
CA ARG A 164 2.55 -5.82 17.78
C ARG A 164 1.40 -6.55 18.48
N VAL A 165 0.20 -6.54 17.88
CA VAL A 165 -0.98 -7.22 18.41
C VAL A 165 -0.95 -8.68 17.96
N ALA A 166 -0.82 -9.60 18.91
CA ALA A 166 -0.69 -11.03 18.64
C ALA A 166 -1.81 -11.87 19.29
N GLY A 167 -1.90 -13.14 18.87
CA GLY A 167 -2.81 -14.13 19.46
C GLY A 167 -4.28 -13.71 19.43
N VAL A 168 -4.99 -13.95 20.54
CA VAL A 168 -6.43 -13.69 20.68
C VAL A 168 -6.77 -12.22 20.47
N ALA A 169 -5.92 -11.29 20.92
CA ALA A 169 -6.13 -9.86 20.74
C ALA A 169 -6.17 -9.47 19.24
N ALA A 170 -5.31 -10.08 18.42
CA ALA A 170 -5.28 -9.83 16.98
C ALA A 170 -6.56 -10.32 16.28
N GLY A 171 -7.11 -11.44 16.74
CA GLY A 171 -8.40 -11.96 16.27
C GLY A 171 -9.55 -10.99 16.59
N ARG A 172 -9.61 -10.50 17.84
CA ARG A 172 -10.64 -9.53 18.28
C ARG A 172 -10.55 -8.20 17.53
N LEU A 173 -9.35 -7.67 17.33
CA LEU A 173 -9.13 -6.44 16.56
C LEU A 173 -9.64 -6.60 15.12
N ARG A 174 -9.24 -7.68 14.44
CA ARG A 174 -9.73 -7.99 13.08
C ARG A 174 -11.24 -8.17 13.01
N GLY A 175 -11.84 -8.83 14.00
CA GLY A 175 -13.30 -9.00 14.07
C GLY A 175 -14.02 -7.66 14.20
N SER A 176 -13.52 -6.79 15.07
CA SER A 176 -14.11 -5.47 15.35
C SER A 176 -14.11 -4.56 14.13
N LEU A 177 -13.07 -4.64 13.28
CA LEU A 177 -12.98 -3.88 12.02
C LEU A 177 -13.99 -4.31 10.94
N LYS A 178 -14.59 -5.50 11.08
CA LYS A 178 -15.60 -6.02 10.15
C LYS A 178 -17.02 -5.64 10.56
N THR A 179 -17.22 -5.26 11.81
CA THR A 179 -18.53 -4.96 12.39
C THR A 179 -18.77 -3.46 12.48
N PRO A 180 -20.00 -2.97 12.27
CA PRO A 180 -20.37 -1.61 12.64
C PRO A 180 -20.26 -1.48 14.17
N GLY A 181 -19.35 -0.65 14.65
CA GLY A 181 -19.12 -0.42 16.08
C GLY A 181 -18.33 0.85 16.32
N ASP A 182 -18.06 1.15 17.59
CA ASP A 182 -17.20 2.26 18.00
C ASP A 182 -15.74 1.94 17.67
N LEU A 183 -15.35 2.32 16.46
CA LEU A 183 -13.99 2.11 15.97
C LEU A 183 -12.96 2.86 16.80
N GLU A 184 -13.29 4.05 17.31
CA GLU A 184 -12.37 4.85 18.12
C GLU A 184 -12.04 4.16 19.45
N ALA A 185 -13.05 3.58 20.10
CA ALA A 185 -12.85 2.78 21.30
C ALA A 185 -11.98 1.55 21.02
N VAL A 186 -12.20 0.85 19.90
CA VAL A 186 -11.40 -0.33 19.50
C VAL A 186 -9.94 0.05 19.22
N LEU A 187 -9.71 1.13 18.48
CA LEU A 187 -8.38 1.63 18.16
C LEU A 187 -7.64 2.05 19.44
N SER A 188 -8.33 2.78 20.32
CA SER A 188 -7.79 3.21 21.62
C SER A 188 -7.43 2.02 22.52
N ALA A 189 -8.32 1.03 22.65
CA ALA A 189 -8.09 -0.16 23.46
C ALA A 189 -6.97 -1.06 22.93
N SER A 190 -6.59 -0.92 21.67
CA SER A 190 -5.51 -1.69 21.04
C SER A 190 -4.22 -0.90 20.84
N ASP A 191 -4.16 0.37 21.27
CA ASP A 191 -3.08 1.31 20.94
C ASP A 191 -2.72 1.27 19.44
N THR A 192 -3.75 1.33 18.59
CA THR A 192 -3.58 1.41 17.13
C THR A 192 -4.20 2.69 16.59
N LYS A 193 -3.72 3.12 15.43
CA LYS A 193 -4.26 4.29 14.72
C LYS A 193 -4.36 4.00 13.23
N ILE A 194 -5.39 4.53 12.59
CA ILE A 194 -5.49 4.48 11.14
C ILE A 194 -4.54 5.52 10.55
N ILE A 195 -3.74 5.09 9.57
CA ILE A 195 -2.98 5.96 8.70
C ILE A 195 -3.43 5.73 7.26
N GLU A 196 -3.53 6.80 6.49
CA GLU A 196 -3.71 6.72 5.04
C GLU A 196 -2.36 6.96 4.38
N MET A 197 -1.96 6.04 3.50
CA MET A 197 -0.70 6.13 2.75
C MET A 197 -0.82 7.10 1.56
N SER A 198 -1.32 8.30 1.83
CA SER A 198 -1.47 9.41 0.89
C SER A 198 -0.19 10.26 0.85
N GLY A 199 0.00 11.00 -0.24
CA GLY A 199 1.23 11.76 -0.46
C GLY A 199 1.41 12.21 -1.90
N ARG A 200 2.65 12.58 -2.23
CA ARG A 200 3.05 13.06 -3.54
C ARG A 200 3.57 11.91 -4.39
N ALA A 201 3.47 12.06 -5.71
CA ALA A 201 4.15 11.17 -6.65
C ALA A 201 5.65 11.09 -6.29
N GLY A 202 6.15 9.87 -6.11
CA GLY A 202 7.52 9.60 -5.70
C GLY A 202 7.68 9.15 -4.27
N ASP A 203 6.68 9.33 -3.42
CA ASP A 203 6.71 8.82 -2.06
C ASP A 203 6.57 7.29 -2.06
N VAL A 204 7.27 6.65 -1.13
CA VAL A 204 7.24 5.20 -0.94
C VAL A 204 6.97 4.89 0.52
N PHE A 205 6.05 3.96 0.78
CA PHE A 205 5.81 3.44 2.12
C PHE A 205 6.38 2.04 2.24
N LEU A 206 7.21 1.81 3.24
CA LEU A 206 7.68 0.49 3.66
C LEU A 206 6.81 0.06 4.84
N MET A 207 6.19 -1.11 4.77
CA MET A 207 5.28 -1.61 5.80
C MET A 207 5.65 -3.05 6.20
N ASP A 208 5.69 -3.33 7.50
CA ASP A 208 5.80 -4.69 8.00
C ASP A 208 4.59 -5.51 7.53
N MET A 209 4.84 -6.67 6.90
CA MET A 209 3.78 -7.52 6.35
C MET A 209 2.77 -8.07 7.38
N ARG A 210 3.04 -7.87 8.68
CA ARG A 210 2.11 -8.20 9.78
C ARG A 210 1.14 -7.07 10.12
N VAL A 211 1.32 -5.87 9.56
CA VAL A 211 0.42 -4.73 9.77
C VAL A 211 -0.92 -4.96 9.08
N LEU A 212 -1.99 -4.74 9.83
CA LEU A 212 -3.36 -4.74 9.30
C LEU A 212 -3.53 -3.58 8.34
N HIS A 213 -3.96 -3.88 7.13
CA HIS A 213 -4.14 -2.88 6.09
C HIS A 213 -5.28 -3.25 5.15
N THR A 214 -5.72 -2.27 4.36
CA THR A 214 -6.79 -2.42 3.38
C THR A 214 -6.73 -1.28 2.35
N PRO A 215 -7.09 -1.50 1.08
CA PRO A 215 -7.33 -0.38 0.17
C PRO A 215 -8.59 0.40 0.59
N SER A 216 -8.54 1.74 0.57
CA SER A 216 -9.72 2.58 0.80
C SER A 216 -10.54 2.83 -0.47
N VAL A 217 -11.75 3.37 -0.26
CA VAL A 217 -12.64 3.90 -1.30
C VAL A 217 -12.03 5.17 -1.89
N ASN A 218 -11.86 5.22 -3.20
CA ASN A 218 -11.47 6.46 -3.88
C ASN A 218 -12.67 7.38 -4.06
N SER A 219 -12.80 8.33 -3.13
CA SER A 219 -13.88 9.33 -3.13
C SER A 219 -13.50 10.59 -3.91
N SER A 220 -12.25 10.66 -4.38
CA SER A 220 -11.73 11.81 -5.11
C SER A 220 -12.16 11.81 -6.58
N SER A 221 -11.84 12.92 -7.26
CA SER A 221 -11.95 13.07 -8.71
C SER A 221 -10.73 12.58 -9.50
N ARG A 222 -9.71 12.01 -8.84
CA ARG A 222 -8.46 11.55 -9.46
C ARG A 222 -8.37 10.03 -9.46
N ILE A 223 -7.79 9.45 -10.50
CA ILE A 223 -7.42 8.04 -10.49
C ILE A 223 -6.32 7.86 -9.45
N ARG A 224 -6.49 6.90 -8.55
CA ARG A 224 -5.41 6.48 -7.66
C ARG A 224 -4.44 5.62 -8.45
N MET A 225 -3.18 6.04 -8.54
CA MET A 225 -2.12 5.26 -9.18
C MET A 225 -1.06 4.92 -8.16
N MET A 226 -1.15 3.71 -7.61
CA MET A 226 -0.15 3.13 -6.74
C MET A 226 0.36 1.82 -7.33
N ALA A 227 1.45 1.30 -6.79
CA ALA A 227 1.87 -0.08 -6.98
C ALA A 227 2.38 -0.66 -5.67
N THR A 228 2.47 -1.98 -5.58
CA THR A 228 3.01 -2.66 -4.41
C THR A 228 3.93 -3.81 -4.77
N THR A 229 4.97 -4.01 -3.97
CA THR A 229 5.89 -5.14 -4.05
C THR A 229 6.05 -5.75 -2.67
N ARG A 230 6.03 -7.07 -2.59
CA ARG A 230 6.36 -7.80 -1.36
C ARG A 230 7.78 -8.32 -1.43
N PHE A 231 8.56 -8.03 -0.40
CA PHE A 231 9.90 -8.57 -0.21
C PHE A 231 9.90 -9.52 0.98
N SER A 232 10.32 -10.76 0.76
CA SER A 232 10.60 -11.71 1.82
C SER A 232 11.97 -11.42 2.42
N LEU A 233 12.09 -11.57 3.74
CA LEU A 233 13.37 -11.44 4.42
C LEU A 233 13.94 -12.80 4.84
N ARG A 234 13.21 -13.90 4.63
CA ARG A 234 13.73 -15.24 4.92
C ARG A 234 14.99 -15.53 4.10
N ALA A 235 15.95 -16.22 4.70
CA ALA A 235 17.05 -16.78 3.94
C ALA A 235 16.48 -17.71 2.87
N SER A 236 16.93 -17.55 1.64
CA SER A 236 16.82 -18.60 0.62
C SER A 236 17.50 -19.83 1.21
N GLY A 237 16.68 -20.81 1.61
CA GLY A 237 17.14 -22.14 1.98
C GLY A 237 17.70 -22.88 0.77
#